data_AF-A0A7Y1XHW3-F1
#
_entry.id   AF-A0A7Y1XHW3-F1
#
_cell.length_a   1.000
_cell.length_b   1.000
_cell.length_c   1.000
_cell.angle_alpha   90.00
_cell.angle_beta   90.00
_cell.angle_gamma   90.00
#
_symmetry.space_group_name_H-M   'P 1'
#
loop_
_entity.id
_entity.type
_entity.pdbx_description
1 polymer ?
#
loop_
_entity_poly.entity_id
_entity_poly.type
_entity_poly.pdbx_seq_one_letter_code
_entity_poly.pdbx_strand_id
1 'polypeptide(L)' 'MKFSVQRETLLRPLSIVAGAVERRNTMPILANMLFVVKGNKLTITGTDLEVELSAQLAVNNESGGGESIT' A
#
# COMPACT_ATOMS: atom_id res chain seq x y z
N MET A 1 -5.04 1.21 -13.03
CA MET A 1 -5.55 1.91 -11.82
C MET A 1 -5.16 3.38 -11.91
N LYS A 2 -6.07 4.33 -11.69
CA LYS A 2 -5.74 5.77 -11.66
C LYS A 2 -6.53 6.44 -10.54
N PHE A 3 -5.84 6.76 -9.45
CA PHE A 3 -6.39 7.45 -8.29
C PHE A 3 -5.51 8.66 -7.94
N SER A 4 -6.11 9.69 -7.36
CA SER A 4 -5.40 10.86 -6.86
C SER A 4 -5.51 10.95 -5.34
N VAL A 5 -4.38 11.21 -4.69
CA VAL A 5 -4.29 11.41 -3.24
C VAL A 5 -3.20 12.42 -2.93
N GLN A 6 -3.38 13.18 -1.84
CA GLN A 6 -2.35 14.09 -1.34
C GLN A 6 -1.13 13.30 -0.86
N ARG A 7 0.06 13.73 -1.26
CA ARG A 7 1.34 13.10 -0.90
C ARG A 7 1.50 12.95 0.62
N GLU A 8 1.15 13.98 1.39
CA GLU A 8 1.27 13.96 2.86
C GLU A 8 0.38 12.89 3.50
N THR A 9 -0.83 12.71 2.98
CA THR A 9 -1.78 11.67 3.42
C THR A 9 -1.30 10.27 3.05
N LEU A 10 -0.53 10.13 1.97
CA LEU A 10 0.05 8.84 1.56
C LEU A 10 1.34 8.50 2.33
N LEU A 11 2.17 9.51 2.65
CA LEU A 11 3.49 9.31 3.24
C LEU A 11 3.46 8.64 4.62
N ARG A 12 2.50 9.02 5.48
CA ARG A 12 2.32 8.40 6.81
C ARG A 12 2.02 6.90 6.71
N PRO A 13 0.92 6.47 6.08
CA PRO A 13 0.57 5.05 6.00
C PRO A 13 1.62 4.25 5.23
N LEU A 14 2.20 4.82 4.18
CA LEU A 14 3.30 4.18 3.45
C LEU A 14 4.52 3.93 4.37
N SER A 15 4.92 4.91 5.19
CA SER A 15 6.06 4.73 6.10
C SER A 15 5.79 3.69 7.19
N ILE A 16 4.55 3.63 7.69
CA ILE A 16 4.15 2.65 8.70
C ILE A 16 4.23 1.24 8.11
N VAL A 17 3.61 1.03 6.95
CA VAL A 17 3.58 -0.28 6.28
C VAL A 17 4.96 -0.68 5.79
N ALA A 18 5.75 0.25 5.25
CA ALA A 18 7.15 0.03 4.89
C ALA A 18 8.05 -0.29 6.09
N GLY A 19 7.61 0.00 7.32
CA GLY A 19 8.30 -0.42 8.54
C GLY A 19 8.16 -1.91 8.84
N ALA A 20 7.07 -2.56 8.42
CA ALA A 20 6.91 -4.01 8.51
C ALA A 20 7.52 -4.76 7.33
N VAL A 21 7.85 -4.06 6.24
CA VAL A 21 8.59 -4.64 5.13
C VAL A 21 10.08 -4.50 5.45
N GLU A 22 10.71 -5.58 5.90
CA GLU A 22 12.15 -5.57 6.13
C GLU A 22 12.91 -5.21 4.84
N ARG A 23 13.47 -3.99 4.78
CA ARG A 23 14.31 -3.51 3.65
C ARG A 23 15.55 -4.36 3.39
N ARG A 24 15.89 -5.26 4.31
CA ARG A 24 17.06 -6.14 4.27
C ARG A 24 16.73 -7.57 3.84
N ASN A 25 15.55 -7.80 3.27
CA ASN A 25 15.19 -9.12 2.81
C ASN A 25 16.00 -9.47 1.54
N THR A 26 16.61 -10.65 1.51
CA THR A 26 17.40 -11.18 0.39
C THR A 26 16.55 -11.49 -0.85
N MET A 27 15.22 -11.43 -0.72
CA MET A 27 14.24 -11.63 -1.79
C MET A 27 13.52 -10.31 -2.12
N PRO A 28 13.87 -9.64 -3.23
CA PRO A 28 13.29 -8.35 -3.61
C PRO A 28 11.78 -8.39 -3.86
N ILE A 29 11.19 -9.58 -4.09
CA ILE A 29 9.75 -9.74 -4.29
C ILE A 29 8.92 -9.56 -3.00
N LEU A 30 9.54 -9.70 -1.82
CA LEU A 30 8.91 -9.43 -0.52
C LEU A 30 8.99 -7.94 -0.13
N ALA A 31 9.67 -7.12 -0.93
CA ALA A 31 9.61 -5.66 -0.79
C ALA A 31 8.36 -5.05 -1.44
N ASN A 32 7.54 -5.87 -2.10
CA ASN A 32 6.35 -5.43 -2.79
C ASN A 32 5.22 -5.20 -1.78
N MET A 33 4.57 -4.04 -1.90
CA MET A 33 3.42 -3.69 -1.08
C MET A 33 2.17 -3.91 -1.91
N LEU A 34 1.14 -4.49 -1.30
CA LEU A 34 -0.14 -4.68 -1.94
C LEU A 34 -0.96 -3.40 -1.83
N PHE A 35 -1.36 -2.84 -2.98
CA PHE A 35 -2.23 -1.67 -3.04
C PHE A 35 -3.62 -2.08 -3.58
N VAL A 36 -4.64 -1.95 -2.74
CA VAL A 36 -6.03 -2.28 -3.07
C VAL A 36 -6.89 -1.03 -2.99
N VAL A 37 -7.44 -0.59 -4.11
CA VAL A 37 -8.40 0.52 -4.16
C VAL A 37 -9.79 -0.02 -4.39
N LYS A 38 -10.68 0.15 -3.41
CA LYS A 38 -12.10 -0.18 -3.50
C LYS A 38 -12.92 1.09 -3.26
N GLY A 39 -13.66 1.52 -4.29
CA GLY A 39 -14.36 2.81 -4.27
C GLY A 39 -13.40 3.97 -4.05
N ASN A 40 -13.62 4.74 -2.98
CA ASN A 40 -12.79 5.88 -2.54
C ASN A 40 -11.83 5.54 -1.39
N LYS A 41 -11.44 4.27 -1.25
CA LYS A 41 -10.50 3.82 -0.21
C LYS A 41 -9.34 3.07 -0.84
N LEU A 42 -8.12 3.44 -0.44
CA LEU A 42 -6.89 2.71 -0.72
C LEU A 42 -6.46 2.00 0.56
N THR A 43 -6.27 0.70 0.43
CA THR A 43 -5.62 -0.16 1.43
C THR A 43 -4.21 -0.46 0.95
N ILE A 44 -3.23 -0.27 1.83
CA ILE A 44 -1.84 -0.61 1.63
C ILE A 44 -1.51 -1.71 2.61
N THR A 45 -1.03 -2.85 2.13
CA THR A 45 -0.65 -3.98 2.96
C THR A 45 0.81 -4.33 2.67
N GLY A 46 1.59 -4.51 3.73
CA GLY A 46 2.99 -4.90 3.68
C GLY A 46 3.23 -6.03 4.67
N THR A 47 3.98 -7.03 4.25
CA THR A 47 4.29 -8.20 5.07
C THR A 47 5.70 -8.70 4.82
N ASP A 48 6.34 -9.21 5.87
CA ASP A 48 7.63 -9.90 5.83
C ASP A 48 7.50 -11.42 6.09
N LEU A 49 6.28 -11.98 5.95
CA LEU A 49 5.87 -13.36 6.29
C LEU A 49 5.72 -13.64 7.80
N GLU A 50 6.21 -12.79 8.69
CA GLU A 50 6.02 -12.92 10.14
C GLU A 50 4.98 -11.92 10.66
N VAL A 51 4.99 -10.72 10.09
CA VAL A 51 4.11 -9.61 10.45
C VAL A 51 3.40 -9.09 9.19
N GLU A 52 2.13 -8.74 9.34
CA GLU A 52 1.35 -8.02 8.32
C GLU A 52 0.90 -6.68 8.90
N LEU A 53 1.22 -5.59 8.22
CA LEU A 53 0.66 -4.27 8.50
C LEU A 53 -0.22 -3.82 7.34
N SER A 54 -1.43 -3.38 7.70
CA SER A 54 -2.40 -2.84 6.76
C SER A 54 -2.80 -1.42 7.17
N ALA A 55 -2.68 -0.49 6.24
CA ALA A 55 -3.09 0.90 6.42
C ALA A 55 -4.18 1.27 5.40
N GLN A 56 -5.18 2.03 5.84
CA GLN A 56 -6.27 2.48 4.99
C GLN A 56 -6.32 4.00 4.94
N LEU A 57 -6.55 4.54 3.74
CA LEU A 57 -6.74 5.97 3.52
C LEU A 57 -7.81 6.24 2.47
N ALA A 58 -8.46 7.39 2.59
CA ALA A 58 -9.43 7.85 1.60
C ALA A 58 -8.69 8.39 0.36
N VAL A 59 -9.09 7.94 -0.82
CA VAL A 59 -8.53 8.37 -2.11
C VAL A 59 -9.65 8.76 -3.06
N ASN A 60 -9.37 9.69 -3.97
CA ASN A 60 -10.31 10.01 -5.03
C ASN A 60 -9.98 9.12 -6.23
N ASN A 61 -10.80 8.11 -6.48
CA ASN A 61 -10.57 7.14 -7.53
C ASN A 61 -11.35 7.54 -8.79
N GLU A 62 -10.63 7.82 -9.89
CA GLU A 62 -11.23 8.21 -11.18
C GLU A 62 -11.57 7.01 -12.08
N SER A 63 -11.19 5.78 -11.69
CA SER A 63 -11.51 4.57 -12.44
C SER A 63 -11.84 3.42 -11.50
N GLY A 64 -13.02 2.83 -11.67
CA GLY A 64 -13.56 1.72 -10.87
C GLY A 64 -12.48 0.71 -10.48
N GLY A 65 -12.45 0.40 -9.17
CA GLY A 65 -11.34 -0.26 -8.47
C GLY A 65 -10.80 -1.50 -9.18
N GLY A 66 -9.47 -1.57 -9.28
CA GLY A 66 -8.77 -2.71 -9.86
C GLY A 66 -7.49 -2.97 -9.10
N GLU A 67 -7.43 -4.08 -8.35
CA GLU A 67 -6.30 -4.49 -7.51
C GLU A 67 -4.97 -4.44 -8.28
N SER A 68 -3.96 -3.76 -7.73
CA SER A 68 -2.64 -3.63 -8.37
C SER A 68 -1.55 -4.04 -7.39
N ILE A 69 -0.83 -5.10 -7.74
CA ILE A 69 0.42 -5.51 -7.07
C ILE A 69 1.56 -4.71 -7.72
N THR A 70 2.42 -4.08 -6.93
CA THR A 70 3.63 -3.39 -7.41
C THR A 70 4.80 -3.73 -6.52
#